data_AF-Q9SQD2-F1
#
_entry.id   AF-Q9SQD2-F1
#
_cell.length_a   1.000
_cell.length_b   1.000
_cell.length_c   1.000
_cell.angle_alpha   90.00
_cell.angle_beta   90.00
_cell.angle_gamma   90.00
#
_symmetry.space_group_name_H-M   'P 1'
#
loop_
_entity.id
_entity.type
_entity.pdbx_description
1 polymer ?
#
loop_
_entity_poly.entity_id
_entity_poly.type
_entity_poly.pdbx_seq_one_letter_code
_entity_poly.pdbx_strand_id
1 'polypeptide(L)' 'INYLRPDIKRGNFTREEEDAVIQLHQMLGNRWSAIAARLPGRT' A
#
# COMPACT_ATOMS: atom_id res chain seq x y z
N ILE A 1 1.47 -17.44 21.51
CA ILE A 1 0.32 -17.00 20.70
C ILE A 1 0.40 -15.48 20.65
N ASN A 2 0.95 -14.92 19.57
CA ASN A 2 1.28 -13.49 19.46
C ASN A 2 0.33 -12.80 18.48
N TYR A 3 -0.33 -11.76 18.97
CA TYR A 3 -1.34 -10.95 18.29
C TYR A 3 -0.72 -10.08 17.19
N LEU A 4 -0.50 -10.64 16.01
CA LEU A 4 -0.38 -9.84 14.80
C LEU A 4 -1.78 -9.80 14.17
N ARG A 5 -2.35 -8.60 14.06
CA ARG A 5 -3.63 -8.36 13.37
C ARG A 5 -3.67 -9.18 12.06
N PRO A 6 -4.60 -10.12 11.91
CA PRO A 6 -4.65 -11.00 10.73
C PRO A 6 -5.03 -10.24 9.44
N ASP A 7 -5.47 -8.99 9.55
CA ASP A 7 -5.86 -8.13 8.43
C ASP A 7 -4.68 -7.41 7.74
N ILE A 8 -3.51 -7.32 8.39
CA ILE A 8 -2.33 -6.75 7.76
C ILE A 8 -1.70 -7.85 6.90
N LYS A 9 -1.95 -7.81 5.59
CA LYS A 9 -1.23 -8.66 4.64
C LYS A 9 0.27 -8.35 4.73
N ARG A 10 1.02 -9.15 5.50
CA ARG A 10 2.48 -9.25 5.44
C ARG A 10 2.95 -10.10 4.25
N GLY A 11 2.20 -10.09 3.15
CA GLY A 11 2.57 -10.74 1.89
C GLY A 11 3.25 -9.74 0.96
N ASN A 12 3.86 -10.20 -0.12
CA ASN A 12 4.37 -9.33 -1.19
C ASN A 12 3.27 -8.36 -1.66
N PHE A 13 3.66 -7.16 -2.08
CA PHE A 13 2.75 -6.30 -2.84
C PHE A 13 2.26 -7.09 -4.06
N THR A 14 0.95 -7.04 -4.30
CA THR A 14 0.39 -7.56 -5.55
C THR A 14 0.83 -6.64 -6.69
N ARG A 15 0.91 -7.17 -7.91
CA ARG A 15 1.28 -6.37 -9.09
C ARG A 15 0.35 -5.17 -9.27
N GLU A 16 -0.91 -5.33 -8.91
CA GLU A 16 -1.93 -4.28 -8.92
C GLU A 16 -1.61 -3.16 -7.92
N GLU A 17 -1.13 -3.50 -6.71
CA GLU A 17 -0.71 -2.50 -5.74
C GLU A 17 0.58 -1.79 -6.17
N GLU A 18 1.53 -2.51 -6.78
CA GLU A 18 2.76 -1.91 -7.32
C GLU A 18 2.45 -0.94 -8.47
N ASP A 19 1.58 -1.34 -9.40
CA ASP A 19 1.15 -0.47 -10.50
C ASP A 19 0.41 0.77 -9.98
N ALA A 20 -0.48 0.60 -9.01
CA ALA A 20 -1.16 1.71 -8.35
C ALA A 20 -0.17 2.68 -7.68
N VAL A 21 0.87 2.18 -6.99
CA VAL A 21 1.93 3.02 -6.41
C VAL A 21 2.66 3.80 -7.50
N ILE A 22 3.01 3.16 -8.61
CA ILE A 22 3.72 3.81 -9.72
C ILE A 22 2.84 4.89 -10.37
N GLN A 23 1.58 4.58 -10.68
CA GLN A 23 0.62 5.52 -11.25
C GLN A 23 0.37 6.71 -10.31
N LEU A 24 0.16 6.44 -9.02
CA LEU A 24 -0.07 7.48 -8.03
C LEU A 24 1.18 8.31 -7.77
N HIS A 25 2.38 7.73 -7.82
CA HIS A 25 3.65 8.47 -7.72
C HIS A 25 3.87 9.37 -8.94
N GLN A 26 3.53 8.90 -10.14
CA GLN A 26 3.56 9.75 -11.35
C GLN A 26 2.56 10.92 -11.25
N MET A 27 1.38 10.70 -10.66
CA MET A 27 0.36 11.75 -10.50
C MET A 27 0.61 12.71 -9.34
N LEU A 28 1.05 12.21 -8.18
CA LEU A 28 1.14 12.95 -6.92
C LEU A 28 2.59 13.32 -6.54
N GLY A 29 3.59 12.74 -7.19
CA GLY A 29 5.01 12.87 -6.85
C GLY A 29 5.34 12.21 -5.50
N ASN A 30 6.25 12.83 -4.75
CA ASN A 30 6.76 12.30 -3.46
C ASN A 30 5.77 12.41 -2.28
N ARG A 31 4.45 12.38 -2.54
CA ARG A 31 3.40 12.45 -1.53
C ARG A 31 3.01 11.06 -1.02
N TRP A 32 3.98 10.35 -0.42
CA TRP A 32 3.80 8.98 0.07
C TRP A 32 2.61 8.80 1.02
N SER A 33 2.30 9.78 1.86
CA SER A 33 1.12 9.73 2.74
C SER A 33 -0.20 9.67 1.96
N ALA A 34 -0.30 10.38 0.84
CA ALA A 34 -1.49 10.36 -0.01
C ALA A 34 -1.59 9.08 -0.85
N ILE A 35 -0.45 8.54 -1.26
CA ILE A 35 -0.36 7.25 -1.97
C ILE A 35 -0.78 6.11 -1.02
N ALA A 36 -0.26 6.08 0.20
CA ALA A 36 -0.62 5.09 1.21
C ALA A 36 -2.10 5.17 1.59
N ALA A 37 -2.68 6.38 1.70
CA ALA A 37 -4.11 6.54 1.94
C ALA A 37 -5.01 5.98 0.82
N ARG A 38 -4.47 5.81 -0.39
CA ARG A 38 -5.16 5.22 -1.55
C ARG A 38 -4.97 3.71 -1.66
N LEU A 39 -4.17 3.09 -0.78
CA LEU A 39 -3.90 1.65 -0.74
C LEU A 39 -4.55 1.02 0.52
N PRO A 40 -5.88 0.81 0.50
CA PRO A 40 -6.59 0.24 1.64
C PRO A 40 -6.12 -1.20 1.93
N GLY A 41 -5.80 -1.50 3.19
CA GLY A 41 -5.39 -2.85 3.62
C GLY A 41 -3.87 -3.05 3.83
N ARG A 42 -3.06 -2.00 3.66
CA ARG A 42 -1.61 -2.01 3.95
C ARG A 42 -1.17 -1.03 5.05
N THR A 43 -2.10 -0.30 5.68
CA THR A 43 -1.88 0.62 6.81
C THR A 43 -2.67 0.19 8.04
#